data_AF-A0A955HIQ5-F1
#
_entry.id   AF-A0A955HIQ5-F1
#
_cell.length_a   1.000
_cell.length_b   1.000
_cell.length_c   1.000
_cell.angle_alpha   90.00
_cell.angle_beta   90.00
_cell.angle_gamma   90.00
#
_symmetry.space_group_name_H-M   'P 1'
#
loop_
_entity.id
_entity.type
_entity.pdbx_description
1 polymer ?
#
loop_
_entity_poly.entity_id
_entity_poly.type
_entity_poly.pdbx_seq_one_letter_code
_entity_poly.pdbx_strand_id
1 'polypeptide(L)'
;MTIVANNIVAKLAVAFVAVAMAVALVAPSAKAETADELQSMIDSLLSQIASLQAQLGQGGSSSSCVSIPAPLTIGAQNANVTALQNFLISEGQSIPAGATGYFGSQTQAALAGWQAANGVSPAVGYYGPITKAAVDAKCASMDDSDDDMSDDDDMSGGKTLGNDEGDIASIDQVSADESNLEEGTEGGVLGFTAEIEGDVMIDRIDVYTAENGSGSDDADDYFQTASLWVDGEKVAELDVDDFDQDDYAYLGLDGDDYRLRFSDLGLVFEDGDEPEFQVAFEMNNNLDSSDLTTDWDVALQSIRYKDGKGFTDTWTDSSSPLNDANETFGFNAEDVAELDITKSSDSPDATTLEVDTDDTSKEHELLVVDIEEQNGVDVTINKLTMTASTTDTDVTSTIDEVILYVDGDEVGSDSPSASGALEFKNLGIDIDADDTVQLTAKVVFNGTDDYTEGDEVFLTFNAVTDAEDANGNDEGDITGSNPTDFSSDTFTLRSEGLALELVSVDEEKDAASFSGDTDTGIFTFEIEVTAFGANFYMDEDAANVDFDLLVGGSAVAAASSTATLDISGADTAGVADYKIAKGDTVTLTLTVETASDVSGSAKVRVNSVAYSAADDANEELTETAAPAADWTSSSLILN
;
A
#
# COMPACT_ATOMS: atom_id res chain seq x y z
N MET A 1 -31.49 -56.02 -27.21
CA MET A 1 -30.33 -55.62 -26.39
C MET A 1 -29.56 -54.60 -27.23
N THR A 2 -29.68 -53.32 -26.84
CA THR A 2 -28.76 -52.17 -27.04
C THR A 2 -28.31 -51.84 -28.48
N ILE A 3 -28.94 -50.92 -29.25
CA ILE A 3 -28.99 -49.42 -29.25
C ILE A 3 -27.58 -48.81 -29.50
N VAL A 4 -27.13 -48.47 -30.74
CA VAL A 4 -27.55 -47.44 -31.76
C VAL A 4 -26.88 -46.07 -31.45
N ALA A 5 -26.29 -45.26 -32.35
CA ALA A 5 -26.39 -45.00 -33.80
C ALA A 5 -25.06 -44.35 -34.30
N ASN A 6 -24.52 -44.70 -35.48
CA ASN A 6 -24.85 -44.25 -36.85
C ASN A 6 -24.49 -42.76 -37.14
N ASN A 7 -23.47 -42.45 -37.98
CA ASN A 7 -23.46 -42.49 -39.47
C ASN A 7 -24.12 -41.21 -40.07
N ILE A 8 -23.67 -40.53 -41.14
CA ILE A 8 -22.91 -40.91 -42.35
C ILE A 8 -22.73 -39.63 -43.24
N VAL A 9 -21.56 -39.46 -43.89
CA VAL A 9 -21.33 -39.07 -45.31
C VAL A 9 -21.78 -37.68 -45.81
N ALA A 10 -21.14 -36.95 -46.74
CA ALA A 10 -19.79 -36.90 -47.34
C ALA A 10 -19.78 -35.75 -48.40
N LYS A 11 -18.59 -35.15 -48.58
CA LYS A 11 -17.98 -34.65 -49.84
C LYS A 11 -18.55 -33.44 -50.63
N LEU A 12 -17.63 -32.45 -50.76
CA LEU A 12 -17.18 -31.71 -51.97
C LEU A 12 -18.06 -30.58 -52.56
N ALA A 13 -17.61 -29.31 -52.46
CA ALA A 13 -16.84 -28.59 -53.49
C ALA A 13 -16.83 -27.04 -53.30
N VAL A 14 -15.68 -26.44 -53.64
CA VAL A 14 -15.21 -25.03 -53.57
C VAL A 14 -15.86 -24.07 -54.59
N ALA A 15 -16.09 -22.77 -54.26
CA ALA A 15 -15.69 -21.57 -55.05
C ALA A 15 -16.42 -20.22 -54.71
N PHE A 16 -15.69 -19.27 -54.10
CA PHE A 16 -15.39 -17.86 -54.46
C PHE A 16 -16.44 -16.77 -54.92
N VAL A 17 -16.36 -15.61 -54.20
CA VAL A 17 -16.59 -14.15 -54.54
C VAL A 17 -18.05 -13.59 -54.56
N ALA A 18 -18.52 -12.85 -53.52
CA ALA A 18 -18.50 -11.38 -53.26
C ALA A 18 -19.57 -10.56 -54.05
N VAL A 19 -20.26 -9.49 -53.61
CA VAL A 19 -20.13 -8.36 -52.65
C VAL A 19 -21.60 -7.90 -52.37
N ALA A 20 -22.10 -7.49 -51.19
CA ALA A 20 -21.94 -6.17 -50.56
C ALA A 20 -22.65 -6.06 -49.18
N MET A 21 -21.94 -5.46 -48.21
CA MET A 21 -22.34 -4.61 -47.07
C MET A 21 -23.42 -5.05 -46.06
N ALA A 22 -22.98 -5.35 -44.82
CA ALA A 22 -23.51 -4.80 -43.56
C ALA A 22 -22.51 -5.04 -42.40
N VAL A 23 -22.16 -3.93 -41.72
CA VAL A 23 -21.95 -3.72 -40.27
C VAL A 23 -21.12 -4.72 -39.42
N ALA A 24 -20.05 -4.20 -38.80
CA ALA A 24 -19.82 -4.22 -37.33
C ALA A 24 -18.32 -4.05 -37.02
N LEU A 25 -18.01 -3.05 -36.19
CA LEU A 25 -16.72 -2.90 -35.53
C LEU A 25 -16.44 -4.14 -34.68
N VAL A 26 -15.31 -4.79 -34.91
CA VAL A 26 -14.78 -5.86 -34.06
C VAL A 26 -13.58 -5.28 -33.36
N ALA A 27 -13.75 -4.97 -32.07
CA ALA A 27 -12.66 -4.87 -31.11
C ALA A 27 -11.78 -6.13 -31.20
N PRO A 28 -10.45 -6.04 -30.99
CA PRO A 28 -9.63 -7.24 -30.99
C PRO A 28 -10.09 -8.14 -29.84
N SER A 29 -10.88 -9.16 -30.17
CA SER A 29 -11.14 -10.29 -29.28
C SER A 29 -9.79 -10.80 -28.80
N ALA A 30 -9.56 -10.73 -27.48
CA ALA A 30 -8.49 -11.41 -26.80
C ALA A 30 -8.38 -12.83 -27.38
N LYS A 31 -7.23 -13.14 -27.96
CA LYS A 31 -6.99 -14.45 -28.54
C LYS A 31 -7.06 -15.44 -27.38
N ALA A 32 -8.10 -16.26 -27.38
CA ALA A 32 -8.10 -17.47 -26.57
C ALA A 32 -6.79 -18.20 -26.85
N GLU A 33 -5.99 -18.33 -25.80
CA GLU A 33 -4.66 -18.93 -25.84
C GLU A 33 -4.79 -20.32 -26.46
N THR A 34 -4.28 -20.43 -27.69
CA THR A 34 -4.51 -21.60 -28.52
C THR A 34 -3.79 -22.80 -27.88
N ALA A 35 -4.26 -24.02 -28.12
CA ALA A 35 -3.60 -25.22 -27.61
C ALA A 35 -2.10 -25.29 -27.98
N ASP A 36 -1.68 -24.57 -29.04
CA ASP A 36 -0.29 -24.43 -29.46
C ASP A 36 0.51 -23.42 -28.60
N GLU A 37 -0.12 -22.35 -28.09
CA GLU A 37 0.48 -21.40 -27.14
C GLU A 37 0.64 -22.03 -25.76
N LEU A 38 -0.37 -22.78 -25.29
CA LEU A 38 -0.28 -23.61 -24.09
C LEU A 38 0.79 -24.70 -24.22
N GLN A 39 0.93 -25.33 -25.38
CA GLN A 39 2.01 -26.30 -25.63
C GLN A 39 3.39 -25.62 -25.65
N SER A 40 3.50 -24.39 -26.16
CA SER A 40 4.72 -23.61 -26.13
C SER A 40 5.10 -23.16 -24.71
N MET A 41 4.12 -22.85 -23.85
CA MET A 41 4.37 -22.59 -22.43
C MET A 41 4.76 -23.86 -21.68
N ILE A 42 4.14 -25.00 -21.99
CA ILE A 42 4.53 -26.31 -21.43
C ILE A 42 5.97 -26.66 -21.85
N ASP A 43 6.35 -26.40 -23.10
CA ASP A 43 7.71 -26.66 -23.58
C ASP A 43 8.73 -25.68 -22.96
N SER A 44 8.32 -24.42 -22.73
CA SER A 44 9.13 -23.42 -22.00
C SER A 44 9.32 -23.80 -20.53
N LEU A 45 8.26 -24.22 -19.85
CA LEU A 45 8.29 -24.71 -18.47
C LEU A 45 9.06 -26.02 -18.36
N LEU A 46 8.97 -26.94 -19.33
CA LEU A 46 9.81 -28.13 -19.37
C LEU A 46 11.28 -27.80 -19.64
N SER A 47 11.56 -26.75 -20.43
CA SER A 47 12.93 -26.24 -20.61
C SER A 47 13.46 -25.57 -19.35
N GLN A 48 12.63 -24.82 -18.62
CA GLN A 48 12.99 -24.25 -17.32
C GLN A 48 13.17 -25.33 -16.26
N ILE A 49 12.29 -26.34 -16.21
CA ILE A 49 12.45 -27.48 -15.31
C ILE A 49 13.70 -28.28 -15.71
N ALA A 50 14.03 -28.40 -17.00
CA ALA A 50 15.27 -29.03 -17.44
C ALA A 50 16.51 -28.18 -17.10
N SER A 51 16.43 -26.85 -17.11
CA SER A 51 17.53 -25.98 -16.66
C SER A 51 17.69 -25.98 -15.15
N LEU A 52 16.58 -25.99 -14.38
CA LEU A 52 16.60 -26.15 -12.93
C LEU A 52 17.03 -27.57 -12.54
N GLN A 53 16.64 -28.61 -13.28
CA GLN A 53 17.12 -29.98 -13.08
C GLN A 53 18.57 -30.16 -13.53
N ALA A 54 19.06 -29.36 -14.49
CA ALA A 54 20.48 -29.30 -14.82
C ALA A 54 21.27 -28.54 -13.75
N GLN A 55 20.69 -27.51 -13.11
CA GLN A 55 21.28 -26.85 -11.94
C GLN A 55 21.28 -27.76 -10.70
N LEU A 56 20.21 -28.53 -10.47
CA LEU A 56 20.11 -29.51 -9.37
C LEU A 56 20.85 -30.83 -9.67
N GLY A 57 21.11 -31.12 -10.95
CA GLY A 57 21.83 -32.30 -11.44
C GLY A 57 23.33 -32.09 -11.62
N GLN A 58 23.82 -30.86 -11.44
CA GLN A 58 25.25 -30.54 -11.37
C GLN A 58 25.77 -30.67 -9.93
N GLY A 59 25.33 -31.71 -9.24
CA GLY A 59 26.02 -32.25 -8.07
C GLY A 59 27.18 -33.12 -8.54
N GLY A 60 28.37 -32.53 -8.66
CA GLY A 60 29.59 -33.29 -8.95
C GLY A 60 30.80 -32.46 -9.32
N SER A 61 31.52 -32.01 -8.28
CA SER A 61 32.94 -31.65 -8.30
C SER A 61 33.32 -30.23 -8.72
N SER A 62 33.07 -29.28 -7.82
CA SER A 62 34.07 -28.28 -7.41
C SER A 62 33.86 -28.01 -5.92
N SER A 63 34.81 -28.48 -5.11
CA SER A 63 34.97 -28.15 -3.70
C SER A 63 35.30 -26.67 -3.55
N SER A 64 34.28 -25.84 -3.28
CA SER A 64 34.46 -24.46 -2.84
C SER A 64 33.49 -24.19 -1.69
N CYS A 65 34.07 -23.80 -0.55
CA CYS A 65 33.44 -23.12 0.58
C CYS A 65 32.04 -22.53 0.28
N VAL A 66 30.98 -23.04 0.91
CA VAL A 66 29.69 -22.33 0.94
C VAL A 66 29.69 -21.50 2.22
N SER A 67 29.77 -20.17 2.09
CA SER A 67 29.52 -19.25 3.21
C SER A 67 28.07 -19.39 3.64
N ILE A 68 27.83 -19.98 4.81
CA ILE A 68 26.50 -20.14 5.38
C ILE A 68 26.24 -18.93 6.30
N PRO A 69 25.19 -18.12 6.06
CA PRO A 69 24.82 -17.00 6.93
C PRO A 69 24.43 -17.46 8.35
N ALA A 70 24.78 -16.65 9.35
CA ALA A 70 24.38 -16.79 10.75
C ALA A 70 23.42 -15.64 11.10
N PRO A 71 22.61 -15.73 12.17
CA PRO A 71 22.46 -16.88 13.06
C PRO A 71 21.51 -17.95 12.52
N LEU A 72 21.78 -19.22 12.85
CA LEU A 72 20.80 -20.31 12.71
C LEU A 72 20.59 -21.02 14.06
N THR A 73 19.33 -21.08 14.49
CA THR A 73 18.91 -21.67 15.77
C THR A 73 17.81 -22.71 15.58
N ILE A 74 17.46 -23.41 16.67
CA ILE A 74 16.38 -24.39 16.68
C ILE A 74 15.08 -23.72 16.22
N GLY A 75 14.40 -24.34 15.25
CA GLY A 75 13.16 -23.84 14.68
C GLY A 75 13.32 -23.23 13.30
N ALA A 76 14.54 -22.80 12.92
CA ALA A 76 14.80 -22.25 11.58
C ALA A 76 14.53 -23.27 10.47
N GLN A 77 13.90 -22.83 9.37
CA GLN A 77 13.60 -23.67 8.21
C GLN A 77 13.88 -22.92 6.90
N ASN A 78 15.03 -23.18 6.27
CA ASN A 78 15.42 -22.53 5.02
C ASN A 78 16.56 -23.28 4.30
N ALA A 79 17.01 -22.75 3.16
CA ALA A 79 18.12 -23.31 2.39
C ALA A 79 19.47 -23.27 3.15
N ASN A 80 19.68 -22.28 4.02
CA ASN A 80 20.91 -22.13 4.81
C ASN A 80 21.02 -23.25 5.87
N VAL A 81 19.90 -23.65 6.46
CA VAL A 81 19.84 -24.84 7.34
C VAL A 81 20.19 -26.11 6.56
N THR A 82 19.73 -26.23 5.30
CA THR A 82 20.08 -27.37 4.44
C THR A 82 21.59 -27.40 4.16
N ALA A 83 22.19 -26.24 3.86
CA ALA A 83 23.63 -26.10 3.64
C ALA A 83 24.44 -26.48 4.90
N LEU A 84 24.02 -26.02 6.07
CA LEU A 84 24.63 -26.36 7.36
C LEU A 84 24.55 -27.87 7.66
N GLN A 85 23.39 -28.49 7.44
CA GLN A 85 23.23 -29.93 7.65
C GLN A 85 24.14 -30.75 6.72
N ASN A 86 24.28 -30.35 5.45
CA ASN A 86 25.18 -31.00 4.51
C ASN A 86 26.65 -30.86 4.93
N PHE A 87 27.06 -29.67 5.37
CA PHE A 87 28.40 -29.44 5.91
C PHE A 87 28.69 -30.34 7.12
N LEU A 88 27.76 -30.40 8.09
CA LEU A 88 27.92 -31.24 9.28
C LEU A 88 28.02 -32.73 8.93
N ILE A 89 27.22 -33.20 7.98
CA ILE A 89 27.28 -34.58 7.48
C ILE A 89 28.62 -34.85 6.78
N SER A 90 29.15 -33.89 6.00
CA SER A 90 30.47 -34.04 5.37
C SER A 90 31.62 -34.07 6.36
N GLU A 91 31.49 -33.36 7.49
CA GLU A 91 32.45 -33.39 8.59
C GLU A 91 32.25 -34.60 9.53
N GLY A 92 31.42 -35.56 9.11
CA GLY A 92 31.24 -36.85 9.80
C GLY A 92 30.27 -36.81 10.98
N GLN A 93 29.50 -35.74 11.16
CA GLN A 93 28.42 -35.69 12.15
C GLN A 93 27.20 -36.45 11.65
N SER A 94 26.55 -37.19 12.55
CA SER A 94 25.39 -38.01 12.20
C SER A 94 24.09 -37.23 12.38
N ILE A 95 23.40 -36.94 11.27
CA ILE A 95 22.01 -36.46 11.25
C ILE A 95 21.14 -37.57 10.63
N PRO A 96 20.51 -38.45 11.43
CA PRO A 96 19.72 -39.58 10.93
C PRO A 96 18.60 -39.21 9.94
N ALA A 97 18.03 -38.02 10.09
CA ALA A 97 16.99 -37.50 9.18
C ALA A 97 17.54 -36.97 7.84
N GLY A 98 18.86 -36.80 7.70
CA GLY A 98 19.50 -36.13 6.57
C GLY A 98 19.33 -34.61 6.60
N ALA A 99 19.77 -33.93 5.54
CA ALA A 99 19.57 -32.49 5.38
C ALA A 99 18.14 -32.19 4.93
N THR A 100 17.25 -31.97 5.90
CA THR A 100 15.82 -31.70 5.67
C THR A 100 15.50 -30.21 5.52
N GLY A 101 16.46 -29.32 5.78
CA GLY A 101 16.28 -27.88 5.79
C GLY A 101 15.59 -27.34 7.04
N TYR A 102 15.32 -28.19 8.05
CA TYR A 102 14.77 -27.79 9.34
C TYR A 102 15.77 -27.99 10.48
N PHE A 103 16.00 -26.95 11.28
CA PHE A 103 16.94 -26.96 12.38
C PHE A 103 16.25 -27.50 13.64
N GLY A 104 16.24 -28.82 13.79
CA GLY A 104 15.73 -29.50 14.98
C GLY A 104 16.83 -29.93 15.95
N SER A 105 16.44 -30.66 17.00
CA SER A 105 17.35 -31.20 18.02
C SER A 105 18.47 -32.08 17.47
N GLN A 106 18.26 -32.75 16.32
CA GLN A 106 19.29 -33.54 15.65
C GLN A 106 20.37 -32.67 15.00
N THR A 107 19.99 -31.55 14.36
CA THR A 107 20.92 -30.57 13.78
C THR A 107 21.71 -29.87 14.89
N GLN A 108 21.03 -29.49 15.97
CA GLN A 108 21.67 -28.88 17.15
C GLN A 108 22.73 -29.81 17.75
N ALA A 109 22.40 -31.09 17.98
CA ALA A 109 23.33 -32.05 18.54
C ALA A 109 24.54 -32.32 17.63
N ALA A 110 24.31 -32.37 16.31
CA ALA A 110 25.38 -32.50 15.32
C ALA A 110 26.30 -31.26 15.30
N LEU A 111 25.72 -30.07 15.40
CA LEU A 111 26.48 -28.82 15.45
C LEU A 111 27.29 -28.69 16.75
N ALA A 112 26.70 -29.02 17.90
CA ALA A 112 27.39 -29.07 19.18
C ALA A 112 28.57 -30.06 19.15
N GLY A 113 28.36 -31.24 18.55
CA GLY A 113 29.40 -32.25 18.35
C GLY A 113 30.54 -31.75 17.45
N TRP A 114 30.20 -31.03 16.38
CA TRP A 114 31.19 -30.41 15.50
C TRP A 114 31.96 -29.28 16.18
N GLN A 115 31.28 -28.40 16.92
CA GLN A 115 31.90 -27.31 17.68
C GLN A 115 32.90 -27.85 18.70
N ALA A 116 32.51 -28.86 19.49
CA ALA A 116 33.40 -29.52 20.44
C ALA A 116 34.60 -30.19 19.77
N ALA A 117 34.42 -30.77 18.58
CA ALA A 117 35.49 -31.43 17.84
C ALA A 117 36.48 -30.43 17.21
N ASN A 118 36.06 -29.20 16.94
CA ASN A 118 36.87 -28.16 16.29
C ASN A 118 37.25 -27.01 17.23
N GLY A 119 37.10 -27.17 18.55
CA GLY A 119 37.57 -26.20 19.54
C GLY A 119 36.71 -24.93 19.67
N VAL A 120 35.50 -24.91 19.12
CA VAL A 120 34.55 -23.80 19.22
C VAL A 120 33.80 -23.90 20.55
N SER A 121 33.88 -22.86 21.39
CA SER A 121 33.25 -22.80 22.72
C SER A 121 32.35 -21.57 22.84
N PRO A 122 31.14 -21.69 23.41
CA PRO A 122 30.55 -22.90 23.97
C PRO A 122 29.96 -23.84 22.90
N ALA A 123 30.21 -25.15 23.03
CA ALA A 123 29.72 -26.18 22.10
C ALA A 123 28.25 -26.55 22.37
N VAL A 124 27.35 -25.57 22.21
CA VAL A 124 25.91 -25.68 22.55
C VAL A 124 25.01 -25.94 21.34
N GLY A 125 25.57 -26.00 20.14
CA GLY A 125 24.85 -26.30 18.91
C GLY A 125 24.04 -25.12 18.37
N TYR A 126 24.48 -23.89 18.67
CA TYR A 126 24.00 -22.65 18.07
C TYR A 126 24.93 -22.20 16.94
N TYR A 127 24.41 -21.93 15.75
CA TYR A 127 25.20 -21.45 14.61
C TYR A 127 25.25 -19.92 14.62
N GLY A 128 26.05 -19.36 15.53
CA GLY A 128 26.32 -17.92 15.62
C GLY A 128 27.64 -17.51 14.95
N PRO A 129 28.04 -16.23 15.06
CA PRO A 129 29.23 -15.66 14.41
C PRO A 129 30.51 -16.48 14.64
N ILE A 130 30.78 -16.90 15.89
CA ILE A 130 31.95 -17.73 16.24
C ILE A 130 31.97 -19.06 15.47
N THR A 131 30.82 -19.70 15.34
CA THR A 131 30.72 -21.00 14.65
C THR A 131 30.81 -20.83 13.14
N LYS A 132 30.23 -19.75 12.61
CA LYS A 132 30.34 -19.36 11.21
C LYS A 132 31.80 -19.12 10.82
N ALA A 133 32.53 -18.30 11.58
CA ALA A 133 33.95 -18.04 11.33
C ALA A 133 34.78 -19.33 11.29
N ALA A 134 34.51 -20.27 12.21
CA ALA A 134 35.19 -21.57 12.23
C ALA A 134 34.85 -22.45 11.00
N VAL A 135 33.61 -22.40 10.51
CA VAL A 135 33.19 -23.12 9.28
C VAL A 135 33.85 -22.51 8.04
N ASP A 136 33.89 -21.18 7.96
CA ASP A 136 34.47 -20.45 6.84
C ASP A 136 36.00 -20.66 6.77
N ALA A 137 36.70 -20.62 7.92
CA ALA A 137 38.14 -20.89 8.01
C ALA A 137 38.51 -22.32 7.56
N LYS A 138 37.67 -23.30 7.90
CA LYS A 138 37.81 -24.69 7.45
C LYS A 138 37.74 -24.81 5.93
N CYS A 139 36.85 -24.04 5.32
CA CYS A 139 36.65 -24.08 3.89
C CYS A 139 37.76 -23.35 3.10
N ALA A 140 38.44 -22.37 3.71
CA ALA A 140 39.63 -21.73 3.14
C ALA A 140 40.86 -22.68 3.11
N SER A 141 40.96 -23.63 4.05
CA SER A 141 42.08 -24.57 4.12
C SER A 141 42.12 -25.66 3.02
N MET A 142 41.11 -25.72 2.14
CA MET A 142 40.98 -26.75 1.10
C MET A 142 41.41 -26.30 -0.31
N ASP A 143 41.77 -25.02 -0.52
CA ASP A 143 42.11 -24.46 -1.85
C ASP A 143 43.62 -24.50 -2.17
N ASP A 144 44.47 -24.86 -1.21
CA ASP A 144 45.92 -24.76 -1.39
C ASP A 144 46.59 -26.14 -1.48
N SER A 145 46.68 -26.67 -2.69
CA SER A 145 47.48 -27.85 -3.02
C SER A 145 47.93 -27.79 -4.48
N ASP A 146 48.85 -26.88 -4.81
CA ASP A 146 49.96 -27.17 -5.73
C ASP A 146 51.01 -26.03 -5.76
N ASP A 147 52.28 -26.44 -5.68
CA ASP A 147 53.52 -25.74 -6.02
C ASP A 147 54.23 -24.78 -5.01
N ASP A 148 55.19 -25.42 -4.31
CA ASP A 148 56.63 -25.08 -4.27
C ASP A 148 57.12 -23.86 -3.47
N MET A 149 57.41 -24.14 -2.19
CA MET A 149 58.61 -23.75 -1.43
C MET A 149 59.19 -22.34 -1.68
N SER A 150 58.89 -21.40 -0.79
CA SER A 150 59.95 -20.78 0.04
C SER A 150 59.38 -19.80 1.06
N ASP A 151 59.82 -20.04 2.30
CA ASP A 151 59.91 -19.15 3.45
C ASP A 151 58.63 -18.83 4.23
N ASP A 152 58.74 -19.13 5.53
CA ASP A 152 57.81 -18.95 6.62
C ASP A 152 57.26 -17.52 6.70
N ASP A 153 55.95 -17.41 6.93
CA ASP A 153 55.28 -16.59 7.96
C ASP A 153 53.78 -16.56 7.56
N ASP A 154 52.98 -17.40 8.21
CA ASP A 154 51.97 -16.98 9.19
C ASP A 154 50.79 -16.22 8.56
N MET A 155 49.68 -16.94 8.37
CA MET A 155 48.34 -16.35 8.24
C MET A 155 47.32 -17.29 8.88
N SER A 156 47.46 -17.48 10.19
CA SER A 156 46.33 -17.78 11.08
C SER A 156 45.98 -16.47 11.78
N GLY A 157 45.31 -15.55 11.08
CA GLY A 157 45.08 -14.17 11.52
C GLY A 157 44.07 -14.00 12.66
N GLY A 158 44.27 -14.68 13.78
CA GLY A 158 43.93 -14.10 15.07
C GLY A 158 45.16 -13.35 15.52
N LYS A 159 45.15 -12.01 15.44
CA LYS A 159 46.25 -11.17 15.95
C LYS A 159 46.58 -11.64 17.36
N THR A 160 47.77 -12.19 17.55
CA THR A 160 48.21 -12.65 18.88
C THR A 160 48.95 -11.50 19.54
N LEU A 161 48.52 -11.13 20.74
CA LEU A 161 49.20 -10.13 21.54
C LEU A 161 50.69 -10.50 21.64
N GLY A 162 51.57 -9.62 21.15
CA GLY A 162 53.00 -9.86 21.12
C GLY A 162 53.61 -9.90 22.51
N ASN A 163 54.92 -9.74 22.59
CA ASN A 163 55.65 -9.86 23.85
C ASN A 163 56.28 -8.55 24.32
N ASP A 164 55.95 -7.42 23.71
CA ASP A 164 56.50 -6.11 24.04
C ASP A 164 55.56 -5.27 24.92
N GLU A 165 56.08 -4.18 25.48
CA GLU A 165 55.25 -3.21 26.23
C GLU A 165 54.40 -2.43 25.21
N GLY A 166 53.16 -2.13 25.57
CA GLY A 166 52.18 -1.49 24.69
C GLY A 166 51.32 -0.48 25.45
N ASP A 167 50.88 0.56 24.76
CA ASP A 167 50.15 1.71 25.30
C ASP A 167 49.15 2.27 24.26
N ILE A 168 48.14 3.01 24.74
CA ILE A 168 47.28 3.85 23.91
C ILE A 168 47.77 5.28 24.04
N ALA A 169 48.42 5.80 22.99
CA ALA A 169 49.13 7.07 23.02
C ALA A 169 48.19 8.29 23.02
N SER A 170 47.15 8.25 22.20
CA SER A 170 46.09 9.27 22.15
C SER A 170 44.75 8.65 21.74
N ILE A 171 43.70 9.39 22.04
CA ILE A 171 42.38 9.22 21.44
C ILE A 171 42.07 10.52 20.72
N ASP A 172 41.63 10.41 19.48
CA ASP A 172 41.24 11.54 18.65
C ASP A 172 39.79 11.31 18.19
N GLN A 173 38.90 12.25 18.51
CA GLN A 173 37.53 12.22 18.02
C GLN A 173 37.48 12.32 16.49
N VAL A 174 36.62 11.49 15.90
CA VAL A 174 36.20 11.64 14.50
C VAL A 174 34.71 11.96 14.47
N SER A 175 34.20 12.41 13.32
CA SER A 175 32.78 12.72 13.20
C SER A 175 31.95 11.46 13.44
N ALA A 176 30.89 11.59 14.22
CA ALA A 176 29.80 10.62 14.23
C ALA A 176 29.21 10.48 12.82
N ASP A 177 28.60 9.32 12.56
CA ASP A 177 27.87 9.11 11.31
C ASP A 177 26.60 9.96 11.29
N GLU A 178 25.91 10.04 12.43
CA GLU A 178 24.64 10.75 12.59
C GLU A 178 24.72 11.81 13.70
N SER A 179 24.14 12.99 13.41
CA SER A 179 23.90 14.04 14.42
C SER A 179 22.46 14.06 14.91
N ASN A 180 21.56 13.38 14.20
CA ASN A 180 20.19 13.12 14.64
C ASN A 180 19.82 11.70 14.22
N LEU A 181 19.16 10.96 15.09
CA LEU A 181 18.62 9.64 14.75
C LEU A 181 17.14 9.76 14.42
N GLU A 182 16.71 9.02 13.40
CA GLU A 182 15.29 8.81 13.11
C GLU A 182 14.75 7.72 14.04
N GLU A 183 13.48 7.84 14.43
CA GLU A 183 12.82 6.82 15.25
C GLU A 183 12.94 5.43 14.61
N GLY A 184 13.04 4.37 15.41
CA GLY A 184 13.14 2.99 14.90
C GLY A 184 14.44 2.63 14.15
N THR A 185 15.39 3.55 13.98
CA THR A 185 16.66 3.29 13.25
C THR A 185 17.86 3.02 14.18
N GLU A 186 18.92 2.38 13.66
CA GLU A 186 20.23 2.26 14.32
C GLU A 186 21.24 3.20 13.64
N GLY A 187 21.92 4.05 14.41
CA GLY A 187 22.91 4.99 13.85
C GLY A 187 24.07 5.30 14.80
N GLY A 188 25.24 5.56 14.21
CA GLY A 188 26.49 5.85 14.91
C GLY A 188 26.58 7.29 15.40
N VAL A 189 26.55 7.51 16.71
CA VAL A 189 26.46 8.84 17.34
C VAL A 189 27.76 9.33 17.96
N LEU A 190 28.78 8.47 18.10
CA LEU A 190 30.12 8.85 18.58
C LEU A 190 31.17 8.07 17.81
N GLY A 191 32.15 8.78 17.24
CA GLY A 191 33.31 8.18 16.58
C GLY A 191 34.63 8.64 17.20
N PHE A 192 35.60 7.73 17.35
CA PHE A 192 36.96 8.09 17.76
C PHE A 192 38.00 7.08 17.25
N THR A 193 39.23 7.55 17.04
CA THR A 193 40.39 6.71 16.70
C THR A 193 41.34 6.58 17.89
N ALA A 194 42.00 5.43 18.02
CA ALA A 194 43.02 5.21 19.04
C ALA A 194 44.41 5.00 18.43
N GLU A 195 45.40 5.82 18.81
CA GLU A 195 46.80 5.61 18.38
C GLU A 195 47.45 4.53 19.26
N ILE A 196 47.79 3.38 18.67
CA ILE A 196 48.40 2.25 19.38
C ILE A 196 49.94 2.29 19.29
N GLU A 197 50.62 2.33 20.45
CA GLU A 197 52.08 2.20 20.54
C GLU A 197 52.46 0.87 21.20
N GLY A 198 53.01 -0.07 20.43
CA GLY A 198 53.25 -1.44 20.88
C GLY A 198 51.96 -2.28 20.98
N ASP A 199 52.07 -3.60 20.89
CA ASP A 199 50.89 -4.47 20.82
C ASP A 199 50.01 -4.40 22.08
N VAL A 200 48.71 -4.15 21.89
CA VAL A 200 47.70 -4.10 22.96
C VAL A 200 46.49 -4.97 22.67
N MET A 201 45.87 -5.47 23.73
CA MET A 201 44.55 -6.09 23.71
C MET A 201 43.58 -5.20 24.47
N ILE A 202 42.58 -4.64 23.80
CA ILE A 202 41.47 -3.92 24.43
C ILE A 202 40.43 -4.93 24.93
N ASP A 203 40.16 -4.90 26.23
CA ASP A 203 39.27 -5.84 26.91
C ASP A 203 37.93 -5.19 27.29
N ARG A 204 37.93 -3.88 27.49
CA ARG A 204 36.75 -3.14 27.91
C ARG A 204 36.79 -1.67 27.53
N ILE A 205 35.64 -1.15 27.10
CA ILE A 205 35.40 0.28 26.85
C ILE A 205 34.19 0.71 27.69
N ASP A 206 34.34 1.80 28.45
CA ASP A 206 33.28 2.43 29.22
C ASP A 206 32.90 3.76 28.52
N VAL A 207 31.62 3.93 28.19
CA VAL A 207 31.01 5.13 27.57
C VAL A 207 29.91 5.63 28.49
N TYR A 208 29.71 6.94 28.55
CA TYR A 208 28.58 7.55 29.25
C TYR A 208 27.63 8.20 28.27
N THR A 209 26.33 8.14 28.57
CA THR A 209 25.31 8.93 27.89
C THR A 209 24.34 9.53 28.90
N ALA A 210 23.81 10.71 28.60
CA ALA A 210 22.83 11.39 29.44
C ALA A 210 21.95 12.32 28.60
N GLU A 211 20.75 12.55 29.11
CA GLU A 211 19.82 13.53 28.60
C GLU A 211 20.40 14.95 28.70
N ASN A 212 20.23 15.74 27.64
CA ASN A 212 20.66 17.13 27.54
C ASN A 212 19.50 18.02 27.10
N GLY A 213 18.50 18.18 27.97
CA GLY A 213 17.32 18.94 27.61
C GLY A 213 16.30 19.12 28.73
N SER A 214 15.04 18.85 28.39
CA SER A 214 13.92 18.85 29.34
C SER A 214 12.93 17.71 29.10
N GLY A 215 13.31 16.71 28.31
CA GLY A 215 12.49 15.54 28.00
C GLY A 215 12.50 14.52 29.14
N SER A 216 12.10 13.29 28.83
CA SER A 216 12.38 12.18 29.75
C SER A 216 13.89 11.98 29.89
N ASP A 217 14.38 11.75 31.11
CA ASP A 217 15.76 11.34 31.39
C ASP A 217 15.90 9.82 31.44
N ASP A 218 14.81 9.06 31.25
CA ASP A 218 14.81 7.61 31.19
C ASP A 218 15.30 7.12 29.81
N ALA A 219 16.45 6.44 29.76
CA ALA A 219 17.02 5.93 28.50
C ALA A 219 16.09 4.97 27.74
N ASP A 220 15.26 4.20 28.45
CA ASP A 220 14.29 3.24 27.88
C ASP A 220 13.19 3.92 27.06
N ASP A 221 12.95 5.22 27.26
CA ASP A 221 11.98 5.97 26.46
C ASP A 221 12.52 6.25 25.05
N TYR A 222 13.85 6.23 24.87
CA TYR A 222 14.50 6.57 23.60
C TYR A 222 15.15 5.37 22.90
N PHE A 223 15.82 4.49 23.64
CA PHE A 223 16.72 3.50 23.07
C PHE A 223 16.27 2.07 23.35
N GLN A 224 16.49 1.19 22.38
CA GLN A 224 16.38 -0.27 22.56
C GLN A 224 17.74 -0.88 22.91
N THR A 225 18.79 -0.51 22.18
CA THR A 225 20.14 -1.06 22.36
C THR A 225 21.24 -0.03 22.09
N ALA A 226 22.44 -0.30 22.58
CA ALA A 226 23.67 0.38 22.18
C ALA A 226 24.72 -0.62 21.69
N SER A 227 25.40 -0.31 20.60
CA SER A 227 26.39 -1.18 19.98
C SER A 227 27.75 -0.50 19.81
N LEU A 228 28.80 -1.31 19.87
CA LEU A 228 30.19 -0.89 19.63
C LEU A 228 30.65 -1.49 18.31
N TRP A 229 31.16 -0.64 17.43
CA TRP A 229 31.71 -1.00 16.13
C TRP A 229 33.20 -0.66 16.06
N VAL A 230 33.95 -1.47 15.34
CA VAL A 230 35.38 -1.28 15.09
C VAL A 230 35.66 -1.49 13.63
N ASP A 231 36.23 -0.49 12.96
CA ASP A 231 36.54 -0.50 11.51
C ASP A 231 35.34 -0.96 10.64
N GLY A 232 34.11 -0.61 11.06
CA GLY A 232 32.86 -0.96 10.38
C GLY A 232 32.27 -2.34 10.70
N GLU A 233 32.82 -3.08 11.68
CA GLU A 233 32.27 -4.35 12.17
C GLU A 233 31.72 -4.23 13.60
N LYS A 234 30.47 -4.69 13.84
CA LYS A 234 29.85 -4.72 15.17
C LYS A 234 30.56 -5.75 16.05
N VAL A 235 31.18 -5.30 17.14
CA VAL A 235 31.98 -6.13 18.05
C VAL A 235 31.29 -6.40 19.39
N ALA A 236 30.36 -5.54 19.82
CA ALA A 236 29.58 -5.71 21.04
C ALA A 236 28.22 -4.99 20.96
N GLU A 237 27.29 -5.39 21.81
CA GLU A 237 25.93 -4.85 21.90
C GLU A 237 25.43 -4.97 23.35
N LEU A 238 24.69 -3.98 23.81
CA LEU A 238 24.07 -3.88 25.14
C LEU A 238 22.60 -3.54 24.95
N ASP A 239 21.73 -4.25 25.67
CA ASP A 239 20.32 -3.89 25.81
C ASP A 239 20.22 -2.64 26.70
N VAL A 240 19.22 -1.78 26.47
CA VAL A 240 18.97 -0.60 27.30
C VAL A 240 18.77 -0.96 28.78
N ASP A 241 18.18 -2.14 29.07
CA ASP A 241 18.04 -2.69 30.42
C ASP A 241 19.39 -2.90 31.16
N ASP A 242 20.49 -3.05 30.41
CA ASP A 242 21.84 -3.25 30.92
C ASP A 242 22.61 -1.92 31.10
N PHE A 243 21.99 -0.76 30.81
CA PHE A 243 22.61 0.54 31.02
C PHE A 243 22.68 0.83 32.53
N ASP A 244 23.90 0.97 33.04
CA ASP A 244 24.13 1.13 34.48
C ASP A 244 23.94 2.60 34.86
N GLN A 245 22.73 2.95 35.30
CA GLN A 245 22.40 4.27 35.85
C GLN A 245 23.33 4.60 37.03
N ASP A 246 24.17 5.61 36.86
CA ASP A 246 25.17 6.03 37.84
C ASP A 246 24.76 7.39 38.41
N ASP A 247 24.53 7.48 39.72
CA ASP A 247 24.25 8.75 40.44
C ASP A 247 25.42 9.78 40.34
N TYR A 248 26.49 9.43 39.63
CA TYR A 248 27.68 10.22 39.43
C TYR A 248 27.56 11.00 38.11
N ALA A 249 27.23 12.29 38.20
CA ALA A 249 27.21 13.23 37.08
C ALA A 249 28.61 13.40 36.46
N TYR A 250 29.02 12.42 35.65
CA TYR A 250 30.25 12.38 34.90
C TYR A 250 30.21 13.43 33.78
N LEU A 251 29.07 13.53 33.08
CA LEU A 251 28.83 14.53 32.04
C LEU A 251 28.49 15.90 32.63
N GLY A 252 28.15 15.96 33.92
CA GLY A 252 27.89 17.20 34.64
C GLY A 252 26.56 17.86 34.29
N LEU A 253 25.62 17.07 33.74
CA LEU A 253 24.25 17.45 33.43
C LEU A 253 23.35 17.23 34.66
N ASP A 254 22.13 17.77 34.60
CA ASP A 254 21.18 17.77 35.71
C ASP A 254 20.33 16.47 35.79
N GLY A 255 20.39 15.59 34.78
CA GLY A 255 19.68 14.30 34.66
C GLY A 255 20.50 13.06 35.04
N ASP A 256 19.98 11.88 34.73
CA ASP A 256 20.64 10.60 35.01
C ASP A 256 21.72 10.26 33.97
N ASP A 257 22.91 9.89 34.46
CA ASP A 257 24.05 9.46 33.65
C ASP A 257 24.04 7.93 33.53
N TYR A 258 23.98 7.41 32.32
CA TYR A 258 24.04 5.97 32.05
C TYR A 258 25.44 5.55 31.64
N ARG A 259 26.02 4.58 32.33
CA ARG A 259 27.28 3.95 31.92
C ARG A 259 27.03 2.71 31.06
N LEU A 260 27.49 2.77 29.83
CA LEU A 260 27.55 1.67 28.89
C LEU A 260 28.92 1.01 28.98
N ARG A 261 28.96 -0.23 29.49
CA ARG A 261 30.20 -0.99 29.67
C ARG A 261 30.29 -2.16 28.69
N PHE A 262 31.03 -1.97 27.62
CA PHE A 262 31.38 -3.04 26.69
C PHE A 262 32.55 -3.84 27.25
N SER A 263 32.33 -5.10 27.66
CA SER A 263 33.35 -5.97 28.29
C SER A 263 33.62 -7.23 27.47
N ASP A 264 34.68 -7.96 27.83
CA ASP A 264 35.08 -9.22 27.19
C ASP A 264 35.35 -9.07 25.68
N LEU A 265 35.80 -7.89 25.26
CA LEU A 265 36.02 -7.53 23.85
C LEU A 265 37.15 -8.33 23.20
N GLY A 266 38.28 -8.47 23.90
CA GLY A 266 39.44 -9.25 23.45
C GLY A 266 40.04 -8.80 22.11
N LEU A 267 39.90 -7.51 21.75
CA LEU A 267 40.35 -6.94 20.47
C LEU A 267 41.86 -6.71 20.52
N VAL A 268 42.62 -7.28 19.58
CA VAL A 268 44.09 -7.16 19.55
C VAL A 268 44.52 -6.26 18.41
N PHE A 269 45.36 -5.28 18.73
CA PHE A 269 45.94 -4.32 17.79
C PHE A 269 47.48 -4.36 17.88
N GLU A 270 48.13 -4.23 16.73
CA GLU A 270 49.59 -4.24 16.59
C GLU A 270 50.16 -2.82 16.72
N ASP A 271 51.47 -2.73 16.97
CA ASP A 271 52.19 -1.44 16.99
C ASP A 271 51.91 -0.60 15.73
N GLY A 272 51.42 0.62 15.94
CA GLY A 272 51.09 1.57 14.86
C GLY A 272 49.73 1.37 14.20
N ASP A 273 48.90 0.44 14.69
CA ASP A 273 47.49 0.39 14.32
C ASP A 273 46.76 1.66 14.81
N GLU A 274 45.82 2.17 14.02
CA GLU A 274 44.94 3.30 14.35
C GLU A 274 43.47 2.87 14.16
N PRO A 275 42.92 1.96 15.00
CA PRO A 275 41.54 1.50 14.86
C PRO A 275 40.54 2.63 15.07
N GLU A 276 39.47 2.59 14.25
CA GLU A 276 38.33 3.50 14.37
C GLU A 276 37.20 2.81 15.12
N PHE A 277 36.78 3.42 16.22
CA PHE A 277 35.67 2.97 17.06
C PHE A 277 34.45 3.84 16.82
N GLN A 278 33.29 3.21 16.85
CA GLN A 278 32.01 3.91 16.81
C GLN A 278 31.04 3.33 17.85
N VAL A 279 30.31 4.21 18.52
CA VAL A 279 29.17 3.86 19.37
C VAL A 279 27.89 4.23 18.61
N ALA A 280 26.98 3.28 18.50
CA ALA A 280 25.68 3.46 17.86
C ALA A 280 24.55 3.12 18.83
N PHE A 281 23.39 3.73 18.62
CA PHE A 281 22.14 3.41 19.32
C PHE A 281 21.08 2.96 18.34
N GLU A 282 20.24 2.01 18.76
CA GLU A 282 18.98 1.64 18.10
C GLU A 282 17.83 2.34 18.82
N MET A 283 17.04 3.12 18.09
CA MET A 283 15.97 3.95 18.62
C MET A 283 14.66 3.18 18.79
N ASN A 284 13.84 3.60 19.76
CA ASN A 284 12.43 3.24 19.80
C ASN A 284 11.68 3.84 18.61
N ASN A 285 10.59 3.20 18.18
CA ASN A 285 9.76 3.61 17.05
C ASN A 285 8.45 4.31 17.48
N ASN A 286 8.45 4.89 18.68
CA ASN A 286 7.26 5.46 19.30
C ASN A 286 7.60 6.64 20.21
N LEU A 287 8.62 7.43 19.85
CA LEU A 287 9.02 8.58 20.64
C LEU A 287 7.90 9.61 20.62
N ASP A 288 7.65 10.26 21.76
CA ASP A 288 6.63 11.29 21.79
C ASP A 288 7.17 12.65 21.34
N SER A 289 6.25 13.58 21.07
CA SER A 289 6.63 14.93 20.62
C SER A 289 7.50 15.73 21.59
N SER A 290 7.56 15.36 22.87
CA SER A 290 8.48 15.96 23.85
C SER A 290 9.86 15.31 23.82
N ASP A 291 9.92 14.00 23.62
CA ASP A 291 11.16 13.25 23.46
C ASP A 291 11.92 13.65 22.20
N LEU A 292 11.21 13.84 21.08
CA LEU A 292 11.76 14.32 19.80
C LEU A 292 12.47 15.69 19.85
N THR A 293 12.24 16.48 20.91
CA THR A 293 12.87 17.80 21.07
C THR A 293 14.08 17.80 22.00
N THR A 294 14.45 16.62 22.48
CA THR A 294 15.51 16.41 23.48
C THR A 294 16.78 15.93 22.79
N ASP A 295 17.92 16.48 23.20
CA ASP A 295 19.23 16.01 22.75
C ASP A 295 19.82 15.06 23.80
N TRP A 296 20.69 14.14 23.37
CA TRP A 296 21.48 13.29 24.24
C TRP A 296 22.97 13.53 24.03
N ASP A 297 23.72 13.59 25.13
CA ASP A 297 25.17 13.65 25.11
C ASP A 297 25.74 12.23 25.24
N VAL A 298 26.82 11.94 24.52
CA VAL A 298 27.56 10.67 24.59
C VAL A 298 29.05 10.95 24.65
N ALA A 299 29.77 10.29 25.57
CA ALA A 299 31.20 10.51 25.74
C ALA A 299 31.98 9.25 26.13
N LEU A 300 33.16 9.10 25.53
CA LEU A 300 34.10 8.05 25.93
C LEU A 300 34.69 8.38 27.31
N GLN A 301 34.66 7.41 28.23
CA GLN A 301 35.19 7.58 29.58
C GLN A 301 36.53 6.89 29.78
N SER A 302 36.62 5.60 29.44
CA SER A 302 37.84 4.85 29.63
C SER A 302 37.97 3.62 28.74
N ILE A 303 39.21 3.26 28.43
CA ILE A 303 39.57 2.04 27.69
C ILE A 303 40.53 1.23 28.56
N ARG A 304 40.14 0.01 28.91
CA ARG A 304 41.02 -0.94 29.61
C ARG A 304 41.67 -1.87 28.60
N TYR A 305 42.99 -1.92 28.64
CA TYR A 305 43.79 -2.74 27.74
C TYR A 305 44.88 -3.50 28.49
N LYS A 306 45.45 -4.48 27.80
CA LYS A 306 46.54 -5.34 28.28
C LYS A 306 47.64 -5.40 27.24
N ASP A 307 48.88 -5.20 27.67
CA ASP A 307 50.05 -5.26 26.79
C ASP A 307 50.62 -6.68 26.60
N GLY A 308 51.59 -6.81 25.70
CA GLY A 308 52.32 -8.05 25.44
C GLY A 308 53.16 -8.61 26.60
N LYS A 309 53.48 -7.81 27.63
CA LYS A 309 54.07 -8.30 28.89
C LYS A 309 53.02 -8.84 29.86
N GLY A 310 51.74 -8.62 29.57
CA GLY A 310 50.60 -8.98 30.38
C GLY A 310 50.28 -7.99 31.50
N PHE A 311 50.81 -6.76 31.42
CA PHE A 311 50.39 -5.65 32.25
C PHE A 311 49.04 -5.12 31.76
N THR A 312 48.15 -4.80 32.69
CA THR A 312 46.84 -4.21 32.40
C THR A 312 46.86 -2.77 32.86
N ASP A 313 46.51 -1.85 31.97
CA ASP A 313 46.35 -0.44 32.28
C ASP A 313 44.96 0.04 31.83
N THR A 314 44.66 1.31 32.10
CA THR A 314 43.41 1.94 31.67
C THR A 314 43.71 3.35 31.18
N TRP A 315 43.44 3.56 29.89
CA TRP A 315 43.41 4.89 29.32
C TRP A 315 42.17 5.60 29.87
N THR A 316 42.36 6.82 30.35
CA THR A 316 41.31 7.72 30.84
C THR A 316 41.70 9.13 30.51
N ASP A 317 40.75 9.98 30.14
CA ASP A 317 41.00 11.41 30.02
C ASP A 317 41.38 12.01 31.39
N SER A 318 42.54 12.65 31.45
CA SER A 318 43.08 13.28 32.66
C SER A 318 42.75 14.77 32.77
N SER A 319 42.02 15.32 31.79
CA SER A 319 41.72 16.75 31.57
C SER A 319 40.24 17.03 31.27
N SER A 320 39.38 16.76 32.26
CA SER A 320 37.94 17.09 32.27
C SER A 320 37.10 16.19 31.35
N PRO A 321 35.96 15.65 31.81
CA PRO A 321 35.22 14.55 31.16
C PRO A 321 34.65 14.79 29.74
N LEU A 322 34.97 15.90 29.06
CA LEU A 322 34.27 16.39 27.85
C LEU A 322 35.20 16.95 26.75
N ASN A 323 36.47 16.55 26.63
CA ASN A 323 37.35 17.17 25.63
C ASN A 323 37.94 16.24 24.56
N ASP A 324 38.03 14.92 24.78
CA ASP A 324 38.77 14.06 23.84
C ASP A 324 37.86 13.30 22.85
N ALA A 325 36.70 12.78 23.28
CA ALA A 325 35.67 12.23 22.38
C ALA A 325 34.27 12.31 23.01
N ASN A 326 33.47 13.30 22.58
CA ASN A 326 32.08 13.47 22.99
C ASN A 326 31.24 14.11 21.88
N GLU A 327 29.99 13.69 21.76
CA GLU A 327 29.03 14.24 20.81
C GLU A 327 27.70 14.52 21.50
N THR A 328 26.94 15.45 20.91
CA THR A 328 25.54 15.67 21.22
C THR A 328 24.75 15.31 19.96
N PHE A 329 23.73 14.48 20.10
CA PHE A 329 22.85 14.11 19.00
C PHE A 329 21.38 14.30 19.39
N GLY A 330 20.56 14.67 18.41
CA GLY A 330 19.12 14.84 18.59
C GLY A 330 18.31 13.72 17.92
N PHE A 331 17.00 13.97 17.79
CA PHE A 331 16.08 13.04 17.14
C PHE A 331 15.26 13.75 16.06
N ASN A 332 14.91 13.01 15.03
CA ASN A 332 13.92 13.40 14.05
C ASN A 332 12.74 12.44 14.12
N ALA A 333 11.52 12.96 13.97
CA ALA A 333 10.37 12.13 13.68
C ALA A 333 10.63 11.39 12.37
N GLU A 334 10.22 10.13 12.28
CA GLU A 334 10.12 9.48 10.96
C GLU A 334 9.09 10.19 10.09
N ASP A 335 9.27 10.07 8.77
CA ASP A 335 8.25 10.52 7.83
C ASP A 335 6.97 9.70 8.05
N VAL A 336 5.83 10.37 8.22
CA VAL A 336 4.52 9.73 8.41
C VAL A 336 3.71 9.91 7.14
N ALA A 337 2.98 8.88 6.71
CA ALA A 337 2.09 9.00 5.55
C ALA A 337 1.04 10.12 5.74
N GLU A 338 0.66 10.79 4.64
CA GLU A 338 -0.47 11.73 4.60
C GLU A 338 -1.46 11.30 3.52
N LEU A 339 -2.72 11.11 3.90
CA LEU A 339 -3.79 10.70 2.98
C LEU A 339 -4.67 11.87 2.55
N ASP A 340 -4.92 12.03 1.24
CA ASP A 340 -6.01 12.86 0.72
C ASP A 340 -7.13 11.96 0.18
N ILE A 341 -8.29 12.03 0.84
CA ILE A 341 -9.44 11.16 0.55
C ILE A 341 -10.61 12.02 0.05
N THR A 342 -11.00 11.81 -1.20
CA THR A 342 -12.03 12.64 -1.85
C THR A 342 -13.00 11.82 -2.70
N LYS A 343 -14.19 12.38 -2.98
CA LYS A 343 -15.11 11.79 -3.97
C LYS A 343 -14.49 11.92 -5.35
N SER A 344 -14.32 10.80 -6.03
CA SER A 344 -13.80 10.78 -7.40
C SER A 344 -14.79 11.38 -8.39
N SER A 345 -14.28 12.04 -9.44
CA SER A 345 -15.10 12.51 -10.56
C SER A 345 -15.70 11.38 -11.38
N ASP A 346 -15.19 10.16 -11.22
CA ASP A 346 -15.70 8.95 -11.88
C ASP A 346 -16.90 8.34 -11.12
N SER A 347 -17.27 8.90 -9.96
CA SER A 347 -18.48 8.49 -9.22
C SER A 347 -19.74 8.64 -10.08
N PRO A 348 -20.64 7.63 -10.12
CA PRO A 348 -21.89 7.73 -10.87
C PRO A 348 -22.81 8.85 -10.38
N ASP A 349 -23.47 9.53 -11.34
CA ASP A 349 -24.51 10.53 -11.08
C ASP A 349 -25.82 9.86 -10.64
N ALA A 350 -26.70 10.63 -9.98
CA ALA A 350 -28.02 10.14 -9.58
C ALA A 350 -28.82 9.58 -10.77
N THR A 351 -29.37 8.38 -10.60
CA THR A 351 -30.31 7.79 -11.56
C THR A 351 -31.23 6.79 -10.87
N THR A 352 -32.17 6.24 -11.63
CA THR A 352 -33.06 5.17 -11.19
C THR A 352 -32.46 3.81 -11.54
N LEU A 353 -32.28 2.97 -10.53
CA LEU A 353 -31.69 1.64 -10.64
C LEU A 353 -32.78 0.56 -10.72
N GLU A 354 -32.66 -0.31 -11.73
CA GLU A 354 -33.48 -1.54 -11.83
C GLU A 354 -33.04 -2.54 -10.76
N VAL A 355 -33.97 -2.90 -9.88
CA VAL A 355 -33.84 -3.93 -8.85
C VAL A 355 -34.87 -5.04 -9.07
N ASP A 356 -34.64 -6.22 -8.51
CA ASP A 356 -35.61 -7.32 -8.62
C ASP A 356 -36.78 -7.13 -7.63
N THR A 357 -37.90 -7.81 -7.88
CA THR A 357 -39.05 -7.80 -6.98
C THR A 357 -38.88 -8.77 -5.82
N ASP A 358 -38.38 -9.98 -6.07
CA ASP A 358 -38.41 -11.10 -5.12
C ASP A 358 -37.05 -11.80 -4.92
N ASP A 359 -35.98 -11.24 -5.48
CA ASP A 359 -34.59 -11.70 -5.32
C ASP A 359 -33.65 -10.50 -5.04
N THR A 360 -32.39 -10.77 -4.70
CA THR A 360 -31.39 -9.71 -4.59
C THR A 360 -30.99 -9.18 -5.97
N SER A 361 -30.63 -7.90 -6.04
CA SER A 361 -30.19 -7.26 -7.27
C SER A 361 -28.81 -7.76 -7.70
N LYS A 362 -28.41 -7.38 -8.91
CA LYS A 362 -26.98 -7.34 -9.28
C LYS A 362 -26.26 -6.25 -8.47
N GLU A 363 -24.94 -6.23 -8.54
CA GLU A 363 -24.15 -5.12 -8.00
C GLU A 363 -24.41 -3.83 -8.79
N HIS A 364 -24.66 -2.73 -8.06
CA HIS A 364 -24.75 -1.38 -8.61
C HIS A 364 -23.66 -0.51 -8.03
N GLU A 365 -22.90 0.19 -8.88
CA GLU A 365 -21.89 1.13 -8.44
C GLU A 365 -22.53 2.41 -7.95
N LEU A 366 -22.19 2.85 -6.74
CA LEU A 366 -22.78 4.04 -6.12
C LEU A 366 -21.74 5.11 -5.77
N LEU A 367 -20.52 4.72 -5.37
CA LEU A 367 -19.50 5.67 -4.94
C LEU A 367 -18.11 5.22 -5.41
N VAL A 368 -17.35 6.17 -5.96
CA VAL A 368 -15.92 6.01 -6.25
C VAL A 368 -15.15 7.03 -5.41
N VAL A 369 -14.14 6.57 -4.70
CA VAL A 369 -13.31 7.37 -3.80
C VAL A 369 -11.87 7.36 -4.30
N ASP A 370 -11.28 8.56 -4.45
CA ASP A 370 -9.85 8.70 -4.69
C ASP A 370 -9.14 8.78 -3.32
N ILE A 371 -8.15 7.92 -3.11
CA ILE A 371 -7.28 7.91 -1.93
C ILE A 371 -5.84 8.10 -2.42
N GLU A 372 -5.25 9.25 -2.13
CA GLU A 372 -3.88 9.62 -2.52
C GLU A 372 -2.97 9.69 -1.30
N GLU A 373 -1.77 9.13 -1.40
CA GLU A 373 -0.69 9.37 -0.44
C GLU A 373 0.13 10.60 -0.90
N GLN A 374 0.41 11.55 0.00
CA GLN A 374 0.96 12.87 -0.35
C GLN A 374 2.31 13.21 0.29
N ASN A 375 2.87 12.34 1.14
CA ASN A 375 4.11 12.58 1.87
C ASN A 375 5.25 11.61 1.50
N GLY A 376 5.05 10.75 0.50
CA GLY A 376 6.09 9.89 -0.05
C GLY A 376 6.38 8.63 0.79
N VAL A 377 5.41 8.14 1.56
CA VAL A 377 5.54 6.96 2.42
C VAL A 377 4.46 5.94 2.06
N ASP A 378 4.84 4.71 1.70
CA ASP A 378 3.87 3.67 1.37
C ASP A 378 2.93 3.39 2.56
N VAL A 379 1.65 3.11 2.30
CA VAL A 379 0.63 2.89 3.33
C VAL A 379 -0.29 1.73 2.99
N THR A 380 -0.62 0.93 4.01
CA THR A 380 -1.56 -0.19 3.92
C THR A 380 -2.82 0.11 4.72
N ILE A 381 -3.98 0.18 4.06
CA ILE A 381 -5.28 0.36 4.72
C ILE A 381 -5.90 -0.99 5.06
N ASN A 382 -6.17 -1.22 6.34
CA ASN A 382 -6.75 -2.47 6.85
C ASN A 382 -8.24 -2.34 7.18
N LYS A 383 -8.71 -1.14 7.52
CA LYS A 383 -10.10 -0.90 7.92
C LYS A 383 -10.59 0.48 7.53
N LEU A 384 -11.79 0.54 6.96
CA LEU A 384 -12.51 1.78 6.74
C LEU A 384 -13.98 1.66 7.12
N THR A 385 -14.63 2.80 7.30
CA THR A 385 -16.03 2.90 7.70
C THR A 385 -16.83 3.71 6.69
N MET A 386 -18.05 3.27 6.45
CA MET A 386 -19.03 3.97 5.62
C MET A 386 -20.39 3.94 6.29
N THR A 387 -21.30 4.78 5.80
CA THR A 387 -22.70 4.77 6.19
C THR A 387 -23.57 4.70 4.95
N ALA A 388 -24.36 3.64 4.84
CA ALA A 388 -25.45 3.56 3.88
C ALA A 388 -26.70 4.27 4.43
N SER A 389 -27.45 4.95 3.56
CA SER A 389 -28.67 5.66 3.95
C SER A 389 -29.76 5.41 2.94
N THR A 390 -30.98 5.22 3.45
CA THR A 390 -32.18 4.98 2.66
C THR A 390 -33.32 5.88 3.14
N THR A 391 -34.39 6.01 2.34
CA THR A 391 -35.66 6.60 2.79
C THR A 391 -36.33 5.78 3.89
N ASP A 392 -36.15 4.45 3.91
CA ASP A 392 -36.54 3.60 5.05
C ASP A 392 -35.62 3.87 6.26
N THR A 393 -36.21 3.83 7.45
CA THR A 393 -35.49 3.93 8.72
C THR A 393 -34.68 2.70 9.06
N ASP A 394 -35.02 1.53 8.50
CA ASP A 394 -34.25 0.30 8.65
C ASP A 394 -33.53 0.00 7.33
N VAL A 395 -32.25 0.39 7.23
CA VAL A 395 -31.47 0.25 5.99
C VAL A 395 -31.34 -1.22 5.54
N THR A 396 -31.46 -2.17 6.47
CA THR A 396 -31.34 -3.61 6.17
C THR A 396 -32.53 -4.18 5.39
N SER A 397 -33.66 -3.46 5.32
CA SER A 397 -34.77 -3.85 4.44
C SER A 397 -34.41 -3.68 2.97
N THR A 398 -33.58 -2.68 2.67
CA THR A 398 -33.31 -2.24 1.29
C THR A 398 -31.97 -2.75 0.78
N ILE A 399 -30.93 -2.72 1.62
CA ILE A 399 -29.56 -3.09 1.23
C ILE A 399 -29.18 -4.42 1.88
N ASP A 400 -28.70 -5.36 1.06
CA ASP A 400 -28.19 -6.66 1.49
C ASP A 400 -26.70 -6.55 1.86
N GLU A 401 -25.88 -6.05 0.93
CA GLU A 401 -24.43 -6.00 1.05
C GLU A 401 -23.83 -4.82 0.28
N VAL A 402 -22.75 -4.26 0.81
CA VAL A 402 -21.87 -3.32 0.11
C VAL A 402 -20.52 -3.99 -0.09
N ILE A 403 -19.99 -3.92 -1.30
CA ILE A 403 -18.76 -4.59 -1.74
C ILE A 403 -17.79 -3.52 -2.26
N LEU A 404 -16.55 -3.60 -1.83
CA LEU A 404 -15.47 -2.69 -2.19
C LEU A 404 -14.55 -3.34 -3.22
N TYR A 405 -14.18 -2.56 -4.23
CA TYR A 405 -13.27 -2.95 -5.28
C TYR A 405 -12.12 -1.95 -5.41
N VAL A 406 -10.92 -2.45 -5.66
CA VAL A 406 -9.74 -1.67 -6.06
C VAL A 406 -9.18 -2.33 -7.32
N ASP A 407 -8.93 -1.54 -8.38
CA ASP A 407 -8.47 -2.04 -9.69
C ASP A 407 -9.33 -3.16 -10.31
N GLY A 408 -10.60 -3.24 -9.90
CA GLY A 408 -11.55 -4.26 -10.34
C GLY A 408 -11.49 -5.58 -9.55
N ASP A 409 -10.57 -5.72 -8.60
CA ASP A 409 -10.51 -6.83 -7.66
C ASP A 409 -11.27 -6.48 -6.38
N GLU A 410 -12.04 -7.44 -5.85
CA GLU A 410 -12.78 -7.30 -4.59
C GLU A 410 -11.80 -7.28 -3.41
N VAL A 411 -11.86 -6.23 -2.59
CA VAL A 411 -10.99 -6.05 -1.40
C VAL A 411 -11.73 -6.31 -0.09
N GLY A 412 -13.06 -6.18 -0.08
CA GLY A 412 -13.87 -6.53 1.09
C GLY A 412 -15.34 -6.21 0.92
N SER A 413 -16.17 -6.75 1.81
CA SER A 413 -17.61 -6.49 1.84
C SER A 413 -18.14 -6.39 3.27
N ASP A 414 -19.27 -5.72 3.45
CA ASP A 414 -20.02 -5.71 4.70
C ASP A 414 -21.52 -5.48 4.45
N SER A 415 -22.36 -5.98 5.36
CA SER A 415 -23.80 -5.73 5.36
C SER A 415 -24.14 -4.63 6.35
N PRO A 416 -24.97 -3.64 6.00
CA PRO A 416 -25.22 -2.51 6.87
C PRO A 416 -25.99 -2.94 8.12
N SER A 417 -25.73 -2.26 9.23
CA SER A 417 -26.65 -2.29 10.38
C SER A 417 -28.00 -1.63 10.03
N ALA A 418 -29.02 -1.78 10.89
CA ALA A 418 -30.31 -1.10 10.69
C ALA A 418 -30.20 0.43 10.59
N SER A 419 -29.16 1.01 11.21
CA SER A 419 -28.84 2.44 11.12
C SER A 419 -27.91 2.81 9.96
N GLY A 420 -27.54 1.85 9.11
CA GLY A 420 -26.71 2.07 7.93
C GLY A 420 -25.20 1.97 8.13
N ALA A 421 -24.71 1.79 9.37
CA ALA A 421 -23.27 1.70 9.63
C ALA A 421 -22.67 0.44 8.98
N LEU A 422 -21.53 0.63 8.31
CA LEU A 422 -20.70 -0.37 7.64
C LEU A 422 -19.26 -0.29 8.17
N GLU A 423 -18.64 -1.44 8.42
CA GLU A 423 -17.28 -1.57 8.94
C GLU A 423 -16.50 -2.64 8.18
N PHE A 424 -15.71 -2.19 7.20
CA PHE A 424 -14.92 -3.06 6.33
C PHE A 424 -13.56 -3.35 6.97
N LYS A 425 -13.14 -4.62 7.01
CA LYS A 425 -11.93 -5.07 7.73
C LYS A 425 -11.09 -6.05 6.91
N ASN A 426 -9.81 -6.11 7.23
CA ASN A 426 -8.81 -6.97 6.57
C ASN A 426 -8.75 -6.66 5.07
N LEU A 427 -8.78 -5.37 4.73
CA LEU A 427 -8.80 -4.90 3.35
C LEU A 427 -7.44 -5.10 2.67
N GLY A 428 -6.35 -4.73 3.35
CA GLY A 428 -5.00 -4.84 2.81
C GLY A 428 -4.86 -4.07 1.50
N ILE A 429 -5.36 -2.83 1.47
CA ILE A 429 -5.23 -1.95 0.31
C ILE A 429 -3.88 -1.24 0.42
N ASP A 430 -2.94 -1.62 -0.43
CA ASP A 430 -1.62 -1.01 -0.52
C ASP A 430 -1.69 0.24 -1.40
N ILE A 431 -1.08 1.33 -0.93
CA ILE A 431 -0.92 2.59 -1.67
C ILE A 431 0.56 2.93 -1.61
N ASP A 432 1.22 2.93 -2.76
CA ASP A 432 2.62 3.31 -2.88
C ASP A 432 2.80 4.82 -2.61
N ALA A 433 3.99 5.22 -2.21
CA ALA A 433 4.39 6.61 -2.00
C ALA A 433 4.02 7.52 -3.20
N ASP A 434 3.39 8.66 -2.92
CA ASP A 434 2.91 9.64 -3.92
C ASP A 434 1.89 9.07 -4.96
N ASP A 435 1.30 7.90 -4.75
CA ASP A 435 0.33 7.29 -5.67
C ASP A 435 -1.13 7.46 -5.21
N THR A 436 -2.05 7.29 -6.16
CA THR A 436 -3.51 7.36 -5.94
C THR A 436 -4.18 6.05 -6.29
N VAL A 437 -5.05 5.57 -5.40
CA VAL A 437 -5.89 4.39 -5.60
C VAL A 437 -7.36 4.79 -5.69
N GLN A 438 -8.10 4.19 -6.64
CA GLN A 438 -9.55 4.31 -6.73
C GLN A 438 -10.26 3.16 -6.03
N LEU A 439 -10.99 3.49 -4.96
CA LEU A 439 -11.88 2.57 -4.24
C LEU A 439 -13.31 2.71 -4.77
N THR A 440 -13.84 1.64 -5.34
CA THR A 440 -15.21 1.59 -5.87
C THR A 440 -16.13 0.82 -4.92
N ALA A 441 -17.17 1.47 -4.41
CA ALA A 441 -18.21 0.84 -3.60
C ALA A 441 -19.44 0.49 -4.45
N LYS A 442 -19.77 -0.81 -4.48
CA LYS A 442 -20.94 -1.36 -5.14
C LYS A 442 -21.92 -1.92 -4.13
N VAL A 443 -23.21 -1.83 -4.43
CA VAL A 443 -24.29 -2.22 -3.53
C VAL A 443 -25.14 -3.30 -4.17
N VAL A 444 -25.51 -4.29 -3.37
CA VAL A 444 -26.52 -5.30 -3.65
C VAL A 444 -27.76 -4.97 -2.84
N PHE A 445 -28.90 -4.81 -3.52
CA PHE A 445 -30.18 -4.49 -2.91
C PHE A 445 -31.02 -5.75 -2.71
N ASN A 446 -31.87 -5.73 -1.69
CA ASN A 446 -32.94 -6.70 -1.54
C ASN A 446 -34.03 -6.49 -2.62
N GLY A 447 -34.96 -7.43 -2.72
CA GLY A 447 -36.11 -7.31 -3.61
C GLY A 447 -37.08 -6.23 -3.13
N THR A 448 -37.76 -5.54 -4.06
CA THR A 448 -38.71 -4.47 -3.71
C THR A 448 -39.92 -4.94 -2.91
N ASP A 449 -40.18 -6.24 -2.77
CA ASP A 449 -41.19 -6.76 -1.84
C ASP A 449 -40.88 -6.44 -0.36
N ASP A 450 -39.61 -6.13 -0.05
CA ASP A 450 -39.13 -5.84 1.31
C ASP A 450 -39.14 -4.35 1.68
N TYR A 451 -39.29 -3.44 0.71
CA TYR A 451 -39.28 -1.98 0.91
C TYR A 451 -40.26 -1.25 -0.03
N THR A 452 -40.30 0.09 0.00
CA THR A 452 -41.24 0.84 -0.84
C THR A 452 -40.61 1.11 -2.20
N GLU A 453 -41.29 0.75 -3.28
CA GLU A 453 -40.82 1.10 -4.62
C GLU A 453 -40.68 2.63 -4.77
N GLY A 454 -39.53 3.06 -5.30
CA GLY A 454 -39.13 4.47 -5.32
C GLY A 454 -38.35 4.93 -4.09
N ASP A 455 -37.93 4.02 -3.21
CA ASP A 455 -37.02 4.35 -2.12
C ASP A 455 -35.69 4.91 -2.66
N GLU A 456 -35.17 5.91 -1.96
CA GLU A 456 -33.91 6.58 -2.33
C GLU A 456 -32.76 6.03 -1.49
N VAL A 457 -31.57 5.92 -2.08
CA VAL A 457 -30.37 5.38 -1.44
C VAL A 457 -29.13 6.19 -1.79
N PHE A 458 -28.21 6.31 -0.82
CA PHE A 458 -26.86 6.84 -1.04
C PHE A 458 -25.87 6.23 -0.03
N LEU A 459 -24.58 6.27 -0.36
CA LEU A 459 -23.48 5.90 0.52
C LEU A 459 -22.72 7.15 0.97
N THR A 460 -22.20 7.12 2.18
CA THR A 460 -21.29 8.15 2.73
C THR A 460 -19.99 7.49 3.15
N PHE A 461 -18.87 8.00 2.64
CA PHE A 461 -17.55 7.64 3.17
C PHE A 461 -17.32 8.38 4.48
N ASN A 462 -16.83 7.68 5.51
CA ASN A 462 -16.59 8.28 6.82
C ASN A 462 -15.10 8.45 7.10
N ALA A 463 -14.37 7.33 7.25
CA ALA A 463 -12.96 7.37 7.65
C ALA A 463 -12.25 6.05 7.37
N VAL A 464 -10.93 6.15 7.16
CA VAL A 464 -9.98 5.07 7.41
C VAL A 464 -9.76 4.99 8.92
N THR A 465 -9.85 3.79 9.48
CA THR A 465 -9.86 3.57 10.95
C THR A 465 -8.85 2.52 11.42
N ASP A 466 -8.03 2.02 10.50
CA ASP A 466 -6.88 1.12 10.74
C ASP A 466 -6.04 1.18 9.46
N ALA A 467 -4.86 1.78 9.56
CA ALA A 467 -3.86 1.85 8.50
C ALA A 467 -2.48 1.86 9.15
N GLU A 468 -1.50 1.31 8.45
CA GLU A 468 -0.10 1.27 8.88
C GLU A 468 0.76 1.71 7.69
N ASP A 469 1.70 2.63 7.92
CA ASP A 469 2.66 3.04 6.88
C ASP A 469 3.92 2.17 6.89
N ALA A 470 4.80 2.37 5.90
CA ALA A 470 6.05 1.60 5.75
C ALA A 470 7.00 1.72 6.96
N ASN A 471 6.80 2.75 7.77
CA ASN A 471 7.59 3.11 8.94
C ASN A 471 6.96 2.56 10.24
N GLY A 472 5.75 1.99 10.15
CA GLY A 472 5.04 1.38 11.28
C GLY A 472 4.20 2.37 12.09
N ASN A 473 3.99 3.58 11.57
CA ASN A 473 3.05 4.55 12.16
C ASN A 473 1.61 4.10 11.88
N ASP A 474 0.72 4.28 12.85
CA ASP A 474 -0.68 3.86 12.75
C ASP A 474 -1.63 5.01 12.35
N GLU A 475 -2.92 4.71 12.22
CA GLU A 475 -3.90 5.70 11.77
C GLU A 475 -4.03 6.93 12.70
N GLY A 476 -3.57 6.81 13.95
CA GLY A 476 -3.54 7.89 14.93
C GLY A 476 -2.52 8.98 14.59
N ASP A 477 -1.46 8.61 13.86
CA ASP A 477 -0.36 9.47 13.47
C ASP A 477 -0.49 9.93 12.00
N ILE A 478 -1.13 9.11 11.14
CA ILE A 478 -1.40 9.43 9.73
C ILE A 478 -2.44 10.56 9.61
N THR A 479 -2.06 11.66 8.96
CA THR A 479 -2.99 12.77 8.71
C THR A 479 -3.93 12.48 7.53
N GLY A 480 -5.15 13.00 7.59
CA GLY A 480 -6.12 12.88 6.49
C GLY A 480 -6.90 11.56 6.40
N SER A 481 -6.58 10.58 7.25
CA SER A 481 -7.32 9.32 7.43
C SER A 481 -8.81 9.50 7.79
N ASN A 482 -9.17 10.65 8.38
CA ASN A 482 -10.54 11.01 8.77
C ASN A 482 -11.01 12.30 8.05
N PRO A 483 -11.40 12.21 6.76
CA PRO A 483 -11.84 13.35 5.97
C PRO A 483 -13.18 13.90 6.47
N THR A 484 -13.62 15.03 5.89
CA THR A 484 -15.03 15.43 6.06
C THR A 484 -15.91 14.46 5.28
N ASP A 485 -16.89 13.86 5.95
CA ASP A 485 -17.88 12.98 5.32
C ASP A 485 -18.39 13.54 3.98
N PHE A 486 -18.33 12.71 2.95
CA PHE A 486 -18.90 13.01 1.64
C PHE A 486 -19.70 11.80 1.14
N SER A 487 -20.73 12.09 0.35
CA SER A 487 -21.70 11.09 -0.09
C SER A 487 -21.67 10.88 -1.59
N SER A 488 -22.09 9.69 -2.02
CA SER A 488 -22.56 9.48 -3.38
C SER A 488 -23.72 10.40 -3.70
N ASP A 489 -24.08 10.41 -4.97
CA ASP A 489 -25.39 10.91 -5.36
C ASP A 489 -26.51 10.02 -4.83
N THR A 490 -27.74 10.51 -4.92
CA THR A 490 -28.93 9.82 -4.43
C THR A 490 -29.60 9.07 -5.56
N PHE A 491 -29.68 7.75 -5.44
CA PHE A 491 -30.26 6.86 -6.44
C PHE A 491 -31.68 6.48 -6.02
N THR A 492 -32.56 6.22 -6.99
CA THR A 492 -33.92 5.72 -6.73
C THR A 492 -34.03 4.25 -7.14
N LEU A 493 -34.67 3.42 -6.33
CA LEU A 493 -34.80 1.98 -6.59
C LEU A 493 -36.19 1.64 -7.14
N ARG A 494 -36.25 0.94 -8.28
CA ARG A 494 -37.52 0.48 -8.87
C ARG A 494 -37.41 -0.88 -9.54
N SER A 495 -38.51 -1.63 -9.53
CA SER A 495 -38.61 -2.90 -10.25
C SER A 495 -38.96 -2.71 -11.73
N GLU A 496 -39.69 -1.64 -12.04
CA GLU A 496 -40.02 -1.23 -13.40
C GLU A 496 -40.09 0.30 -13.54
N GLY A 497 -39.73 0.81 -14.71
CA GLY A 497 -39.75 2.24 -14.97
C GLY A 497 -38.84 2.66 -16.13
N LEU A 498 -38.53 3.95 -16.14
CA LEU A 498 -37.55 4.56 -17.03
C LEU A 498 -36.34 4.99 -16.20
N ALA A 499 -35.14 4.73 -16.70
CA ALA A 499 -33.91 5.34 -16.20
C ALA A 499 -33.54 6.48 -17.14
N LEU A 500 -33.26 7.67 -16.58
CA LEU A 500 -32.83 8.84 -17.34
C LEU A 500 -31.31 9.03 -17.19
N GLU A 501 -30.65 9.29 -18.31
CA GLU A 501 -29.24 9.65 -18.37
C GLU A 501 -29.09 10.90 -19.25
N LEU A 502 -28.48 11.96 -18.72
CA LEU A 502 -28.25 13.18 -19.48
C LEU A 502 -27.00 13.03 -20.35
N VAL A 503 -27.17 13.01 -21.66
CA VAL A 503 -26.06 12.82 -22.61
C VAL A 503 -25.38 14.16 -22.94
N SER A 504 -26.17 15.20 -23.20
CA SER A 504 -25.63 16.51 -23.55
C SER A 504 -26.62 17.64 -23.32
N VAL A 505 -26.08 18.86 -23.15
CA VAL A 505 -26.82 20.12 -23.16
C VAL A 505 -26.10 21.09 -24.09
N ASP A 506 -26.76 21.49 -25.16
CA ASP A 506 -26.28 22.49 -26.12
C ASP A 506 -27.03 23.81 -25.95
N GLU A 507 -26.30 24.92 -25.82
CA GLU A 507 -26.91 26.26 -25.77
C GLU A 507 -26.49 27.11 -26.98
N GLU A 508 -27.47 27.46 -27.81
CA GLU A 508 -27.29 28.34 -28.95
C GLU A 508 -27.98 29.69 -28.71
N LYS A 509 -27.28 30.77 -29.06
CA LYS A 509 -27.85 32.11 -29.08
C LYS A 509 -28.10 32.52 -30.52
N ASP A 510 -29.36 32.67 -30.90
CA ASP A 510 -29.72 33.32 -32.18
C ASP A 510 -29.69 34.84 -31.99
N ALA A 511 -28.62 35.45 -32.49
CA ALA A 511 -28.37 36.87 -32.30
C ALA A 511 -29.20 37.73 -33.27
N ALA A 512 -29.77 38.80 -32.72
CA ALA A 512 -30.50 39.81 -33.48
C ALA A 512 -29.72 40.29 -34.72
N SER A 513 -30.27 40.06 -35.91
CA SER A 513 -29.64 40.43 -37.19
C SER A 513 -29.67 41.94 -37.48
N PHE A 514 -30.60 42.69 -36.86
CA PHE A 514 -30.75 44.13 -37.04
C PHE A 514 -30.86 44.88 -35.71
N SER A 515 -30.50 46.17 -35.74
CA SER A 515 -30.61 47.04 -34.56
C SER A 515 -32.08 47.24 -34.16
N GLY A 516 -32.44 46.74 -32.98
CA GLY A 516 -33.79 46.80 -32.42
C GLY A 516 -34.53 45.47 -32.41
N ASP A 517 -33.97 44.42 -33.02
CA ASP A 517 -34.39 43.04 -32.80
C ASP A 517 -33.79 42.54 -31.48
N THR A 518 -34.41 41.50 -30.91
CA THR A 518 -33.98 40.85 -29.67
C THR A 518 -33.35 39.50 -29.97
N ASP A 519 -32.38 39.11 -29.14
CA ASP A 519 -31.76 37.80 -29.20
C ASP A 519 -32.74 36.72 -28.68
N THR A 520 -32.67 35.50 -29.21
CA THR A 520 -33.33 34.32 -28.63
C THR A 520 -32.29 33.29 -28.21
N GLY A 521 -32.58 32.55 -27.14
CA GLY A 521 -31.80 31.40 -26.70
C GLY A 521 -32.50 30.11 -27.09
N ILE A 522 -31.72 29.14 -27.58
CA ILE A 522 -32.12 27.78 -27.91
C ILE A 522 -31.30 26.87 -26.99
N PHE A 523 -31.99 26.00 -26.25
CA PHE A 523 -31.37 25.04 -25.33
C PHE A 523 -31.82 23.65 -25.77
N THR A 524 -30.87 22.78 -26.11
CA THR A 524 -31.14 21.42 -26.58
C THR A 524 -30.56 20.42 -25.58
N PHE A 525 -31.41 19.55 -25.04
CA PHE A 525 -31.02 18.47 -24.15
C PHE A 525 -31.16 17.15 -24.91
N GLU A 526 -30.10 16.35 -24.93
CA GLU A 526 -30.16 14.95 -25.34
C GLU A 526 -30.17 14.07 -24.09
N ILE A 527 -31.23 13.27 -23.94
CA ILE A 527 -31.49 12.45 -22.76
C ILE A 527 -31.65 11.01 -23.23
N GLU A 528 -30.81 10.10 -22.74
CA GLU A 528 -31.02 8.67 -22.93
C GLU A 528 -32.05 8.16 -21.91
N VAL A 529 -33.00 7.40 -22.43
CA VAL A 529 -34.11 6.85 -21.67
C VAL A 529 -34.16 5.35 -21.89
N THR A 530 -33.90 4.61 -20.83
CA THR A 530 -33.88 3.15 -20.86
C THR A 530 -35.08 2.60 -20.11
N ALA A 531 -35.92 1.82 -20.79
CA ALA A 531 -37.04 1.14 -20.15
C ALA A 531 -36.60 -0.17 -19.51
N PHE A 532 -37.01 -0.42 -18.27
CA PHE A 532 -36.70 -1.64 -17.53
C PHE A 532 -37.92 -2.20 -16.80
N GLY A 533 -37.88 -3.48 -16.42
CA GLY A 533 -39.05 -4.18 -15.85
C GLY A 533 -40.19 -4.47 -16.86
N ALA A 534 -40.68 -3.46 -17.60
CA ALA A 534 -41.81 -3.50 -18.52
C ALA A 534 -41.60 -2.67 -19.81
N ASN A 535 -42.63 -2.55 -20.65
CA ASN A 535 -42.62 -1.60 -21.77
C ASN A 535 -43.35 -0.34 -21.35
N PHE A 536 -42.88 0.81 -21.80
CA PHE A 536 -43.50 2.10 -21.55
C PHE A 536 -43.77 2.85 -22.85
N TYR A 537 -44.58 3.89 -22.74
CA TYR A 537 -45.09 4.67 -23.85
C TYR A 537 -44.89 6.15 -23.53
N MET A 538 -44.58 6.95 -24.55
CA MET A 538 -44.40 8.40 -24.42
C MET A 538 -44.80 9.10 -25.72
N ASP A 539 -45.60 10.15 -25.64
CA ASP A 539 -45.87 11.02 -26.80
C ASP A 539 -44.73 12.02 -27.04
N GLU A 540 -44.54 12.44 -28.30
CA GLU A 540 -43.55 13.46 -28.72
C GLU A 540 -43.98 14.90 -28.35
N ASP A 541 -44.90 15.05 -27.39
CA ASP A 541 -45.34 16.36 -26.90
C ASP A 541 -44.36 16.85 -25.82
N ALA A 542 -43.80 18.04 -26.00
CA ALA A 542 -42.94 18.67 -25.00
C ALA A 542 -43.67 18.94 -23.67
N ALA A 543 -45.01 18.88 -23.63
CA ALA A 543 -45.78 18.88 -22.39
C ALA A 543 -45.46 17.69 -21.46
N ASN A 544 -44.86 16.62 -22.00
CA ASN A 544 -44.42 15.46 -21.23
C ASN A 544 -43.07 15.69 -20.53
N VAL A 545 -42.38 16.80 -20.79
CA VAL A 545 -41.18 17.16 -20.04
C VAL A 545 -41.47 18.40 -19.21
N ASP A 546 -41.41 18.25 -17.89
CA ASP A 546 -41.51 19.40 -16.99
C ASP A 546 -40.15 20.11 -16.96
N PHE A 547 -40.15 21.40 -17.32
CA PHE A 547 -38.94 22.22 -17.33
C PHE A 547 -39.22 23.65 -16.87
N ASP A 548 -38.22 24.29 -16.30
CA ASP A 548 -38.22 25.70 -15.92
C ASP A 548 -37.30 26.51 -16.83
N LEU A 549 -37.84 27.59 -17.43
CA LEU A 549 -37.00 28.67 -17.94
C LEU A 549 -36.67 29.64 -16.79
N LEU A 550 -35.39 29.76 -16.45
CA LEU A 550 -34.88 30.61 -15.39
C LEU A 550 -34.25 31.88 -15.96
N VAL A 551 -34.75 33.05 -15.57
CA VAL A 551 -34.17 34.36 -15.95
C VAL A 551 -33.71 35.08 -14.70
N GLY A 552 -32.41 35.41 -14.63
CA GLY A 552 -31.80 35.99 -13.43
C GLY A 552 -31.92 35.09 -12.20
N GLY A 553 -32.03 33.77 -12.40
CA GLY A 553 -32.16 32.75 -11.35
C GLY A 553 -33.58 32.54 -10.83
N SER A 554 -34.62 33.08 -11.48
CA SER A 554 -36.03 32.85 -11.13
C SER A 554 -36.81 32.27 -12.31
N ALA A 555 -37.69 31.30 -12.04
CA ALA A 555 -38.60 30.76 -13.05
C ALA A 555 -39.53 31.85 -13.61
N VAL A 556 -39.64 31.92 -14.93
CA VAL A 556 -40.55 32.83 -15.64
C VAL A 556 -41.82 32.10 -16.07
N ALA A 557 -42.80 32.84 -16.62
CA ALA A 557 -44.04 32.23 -17.07
C ALA A 557 -43.79 31.29 -18.25
N ALA A 558 -44.53 30.18 -18.34
CA ALA A 558 -44.41 29.21 -19.44
C ALA A 558 -44.54 29.84 -20.85
N ALA A 559 -45.27 30.95 -20.98
CA ALA A 559 -45.40 31.69 -22.24
C ALA A 559 -44.10 32.40 -22.69
N SER A 560 -43.06 32.41 -21.86
CA SER A 560 -41.74 32.97 -22.16
C SER A 560 -40.82 31.99 -22.92
N SER A 561 -41.31 30.81 -23.27
CA SER A 561 -40.61 29.83 -24.12
C SER A 561 -41.58 29.00 -24.96
N THR A 562 -41.05 28.38 -26.00
CA THR A 562 -41.67 27.28 -26.73
C THR A 562 -40.76 26.07 -26.67
N ALA A 563 -41.31 24.86 -26.63
CA ALA A 563 -40.52 23.64 -26.59
C ALA A 563 -41.02 22.62 -27.62
N THR A 564 -40.10 21.80 -28.10
CA THR A 564 -40.35 20.63 -28.94
C THR A 564 -39.63 19.43 -28.35
N LEU A 565 -40.22 18.25 -28.46
CA LEU A 565 -39.64 16.98 -28.07
C LEU A 565 -39.59 16.09 -29.32
N ASP A 566 -38.48 15.39 -29.49
CA ASP A 566 -38.29 14.36 -30.53
C ASP A 566 -37.83 13.08 -29.86
N ILE A 567 -38.38 11.94 -30.27
CA ILE A 567 -37.98 10.62 -29.74
C ILE A 567 -37.30 9.85 -30.87
N SER A 568 -36.06 9.41 -30.64
CA SER A 568 -35.28 8.73 -31.65
C SER A 568 -36.01 7.49 -32.19
N GLY A 569 -36.38 7.51 -33.48
CA GLY A 569 -37.04 6.40 -34.16
C GLY A 569 -38.58 6.45 -34.17
N ALA A 570 -39.19 7.44 -33.52
CA ALA A 570 -40.61 7.71 -33.66
C ALA A 570 -40.94 8.28 -35.06
N ASP A 571 -42.16 8.01 -35.56
CA ASP A 571 -42.62 8.50 -36.86
C ASP A 571 -43.46 9.76 -36.63
N THR A 572 -42.97 10.90 -37.12
CA THR A 572 -43.52 12.29 -37.05
C THR A 572 -45.02 12.51 -37.37
N ALA A 573 -45.84 11.47 -37.53
CA ALA A 573 -47.20 11.55 -38.08
C ALA A 573 -48.30 10.82 -37.28
N GLY A 574 -48.06 10.36 -36.05
CA GLY A 574 -49.04 9.64 -35.23
C GLY A 574 -49.47 10.40 -33.98
N VAL A 575 -50.77 10.32 -33.64
CA VAL A 575 -51.34 10.74 -32.33
C VAL A 575 -51.22 9.59 -31.31
N ALA A 576 -50.20 8.75 -31.47
CA ALA A 576 -50.06 7.48 -30.79
C ALA A 576 -48.67 7.43 -30.16
N ASP A 577 -48.64 7.06 -28.89
CA ASP A 577 -47.45 7.12 -28.07
C ASP A 577 -46.36 6.21 -28.64
N TYR A 578 -45.12 6.67 -28.57
CA TYR A 578 -43.97 5.88 -28.95
C TYR A 578 -43.69 4.82 -27.89
N LYS A 579 -43.68 3.55 -28.31
CA LYS A 579 -43.36 2.43 -27.43
C LYS A 579 -41.85 2.29 -27.24
N ILE A 580 -41.41 2.42 -25.99
CA ILE A 580 -40.07 2.06 -25.52
C ILE A 580 -40.16 0.63 -24.97
N ALA A 581 -39.57 -0.35 -25.66
CA ALA A 581 -39.66 -1.74 -25.21
C ALA A 581 -38.72 -2.00 -24.04
N LYS A 582 -39.04 -3.01 -23.21
CA LYS A 582 -38.17 -3.43 -22.11
C LYS A 582 -36.74 -3.72 -22.60
N GLY A 583 -35.77 -3.07 -21.98
CA GLY A 583 -34.35 -3.18 -22.27
C GLY A 583 -33.88 -2.35 -23.46
N ASP A 584 -34.78 -1.63 -24.13
CA ASP A 584 -34.41 -0.70 -25.19
C ASP A 584 -34.10 0.69 -24.59
N THR A 585 -33.07 1.33 -25.15
CA THR A 585 -32.70 2.72 -24.88
C THR A 585 -33.07 3.58 -26.08
N VAL A 586 -33.66 4.74 -25.82
CA VAL A 586 -34.00 5.75 -26.83
C VAL A 586 -33.46 7.10 -26.41
N THR A 587 -33.17 7.97 -27.38
CA THR A 587 -32.77 9.35 -27.12
C THR A 587 -33.98 10.26 -27.22
N LEU A 588 -34.26 11.02 -26.17
CA LEU A 588 -35.15 12.17 -26.19
C LEU A 588 -34.34 13.42 -26.51
N THR A 589 -34.80 14.21 -27.47
CA THR A 589 -34.22 15.53 -27.77
C THR A 589 -35.22 16.61 -27.42
N LEU A 590 -35.07 17.23 -26.25
CA LEU A 590 -35.85 18.40 -25.84
C LEU A 590 -35.17 19.65 -26.37
N THR A 591 -35.86 20.45 -27.16
CA THR A 591 -35.39 21.78 -27.59
C THR A 591 -36.31 22.85 -27.04
N VAL A 592 -35.76 23.77 -26.24
CA VAL A 592 -36.47 24.92 -25.64
C VAL A 592 -35.95 26.21 -26.26
N GLU A 593 -36.84 26.98 -26.88
CA GLU A 593 -36.55 28.28 -27.46
C GLU A 593 -37.21 29.39 -26.62
N THR A 594 -36.44 30.42 -26.23
CA THR A 594 -36.97 31.56 -25.49
C THR A 594 -37.81 32.47 -26.38
N ALA A 595 -38.88 33.04 -25.83
CA ALA A 595 -39.62 34.09 -26.50
C ALA A 595 -38.75 35.34 -26.70
N SER A 596 -39.03 36.11 -27.76
CA SER A 596 -38.27 37.31 -28.15
C SER A 596 -38.28 38.44 -27.11
N ASP A 597 -39.14 38.39 -26.09
CA ASP A 597 -39.19 39.40 -25.02
C ASP A 597 -38.39 39.00 -23.76
N VAL A 598 -37.77 37.83 -23.76
CA VAL A 598 -36.86 37.38 -22.71
C VAL A 598 -35.52 38.10 -22.84
N SER A 599 -35.06 38.73 -21.76
CA SER A 599 -33.78 39.45 -21.71
C SER A 599 -33.04 39.16 -20.40
N GLY A 600 -31.71 39.28 -20.42
CA GLY A 600 -30.85 38.96 -19.29
C GLY A 600 -30.26 37.55 -19.35
N SER A 601 -29.85 37.03 -18.19
CA SER A 601 -29.24 35.71 -18.05
C SER A 601 -30.34 34.63 -18.03
N ALA A 602 -30.51 33.90 -19.13
CA ALA A 602 -31.46 32.81 -19.30
C ALA A 602 -30.79 31.43 -19.18
N LYS A 603 -31.46 30.49 -18.50
CA LYS A 603 -31.08 29.07 -18.38
C LYS A 603 -32.33 28.20 -18.44
N VAL A 604 -32.21 26.96 -18.88
CA VAL A 604 -33.28 25.96 -18.79
C VAL A 604 -32.90 24.88 -17.79
N ARG A 605 -33.85 24.42 -16.98
CA ARG A 605 -33.71 23.26 -16.11
C ARG A 605 -34.79 22.24 -16.44
N VAL A 606 -34.42 21.00 -16.70
CA VAL A 606 -35.37 19.87 -16.78
C VAL A 606 -35.63 19.35 -15.37
N ASN A 607 -36.90 19.17 -15.01
CA ASN A 607 -37.32 18.73 -13.68
C ASN A 607 -37.79 17.26 -13.71
N SER A 608 -38.50 16.84 -14.75
CA SER A 608 -38.98 15.46 -14.87
C SER A 608 -39.47 15.13 -16.28
N VAL A 609 -39.59 13.84 -16.57
CA VAL A 609 -40.15 13.29 -17.81
C VAL A 609 -41.36 12.42 -17.47
N ALA A 610 -42.50 12.68 -18.10
CA ALA A 610 -43.75 11.95 -17.94
C ALA A 610 -43.87 10.84 -19.00
N TYR A 611 -44.45 9.71 -18.60
CA TYR A 611 -44.61 8.51 -19.43
C TYR A 611 -45.83 7.69 -18.98
N SER A 612 -46.20 6.69 -19.79
CA SER A 612 -47.36 5.83 -19.56
C SER A 612 -47.00 4.35 -19.60
N ALA A 613 -47.71 3.57 -18.78
CA ALA A 613 -47.64 2.11 -18.80
C ALA A 613 -48.49 1.49 -19.94
N ALA A 614 -49.33 2.30 -20.59
CA ALA A 614 -50.22 1.88 -21.67
C ALA A 614 -50.10 2.82 -22.87
N ASP A 615 -50.48 2.30 -24.05
CA ASP A 615 -50.66 3.11 -25.28
C ASP A 615 -51.97 3.89 -25.16
N ASP A 616 -51.92 5.01 -24.43
CA ASP A 616 -53.01 5.95 -24.26
C ASP A 616 -52.52 7.38 -23.94
N ALA A 617 -53.39 8.36 -24.23
CA ALA A 617 -53.04 9.78 -24.12
C ALA A 617 -52.93 10.32 -22.68
N ASN A 618 -52.86 9.46 -21.65
CA ASN A 618 -52.63 9.88 -20.27
C ASN A 618 -51.24 9.44 -19.82
N GLU A 619 -50.34 10.40 -19.66
CA GLU A 619 -49.09 10.16 -18.95
C GLU A 619 -49.37 10.13 -17.44
N GLU A 620 -49.24 8.95 -16.85
CA GLU A 620 -49.64 8.66 -15.46
C GLU A 620 -48.43 8.50 -14.53
N LEU A 621 -47.25 8.35 -15.11
CA LEU A 621 -45.98 8.14 -14.43
C LEU A 621 -45.04 9.32 -14.71
N THR A 622 -44.08 9.52 -13.83
CA THR A 622 -43.11 10.60 -13.93
C THR A 622 -41.78 10.13 -13.37
N GLU A 623 -40.72 10.39 -14.12
CA GLU A 623 -39.34 10.13 -13.74
C GLU A 623 -38.64 11.47 -13.48
N THR A 624 -38.02 11.60 -12.31
CA THR A 624 -37.43 12.89 -11.89
C THR A 624 -36.04 13.03 -12.48
N ALA A 625 -35.75 14.23 -12.96
CA ALA A 625 -34.41 14.64 -13.40
C ALA A 625 -33.62 15.14 -12.18
N ALA A 626 -32.85 14.26 -11.55
CA ALA A 626 -32.07 14.54 -10.35
C ALA A 626 -30.58 14.22 -10.54
N PRO A 627 -29.67 14.91 -9.81
CA PRO A 627 -29.94 16.10 -9.03
C PRO A 627 -30.19 17.31 -9.96
N ALA A 628 -31.05 18.24 -9.54
CA ALA A 628 -31.48 19.38 -10.38
C ALA A 628 -30.34 20.25 -10.96
N ALA A 629 -29.13 20.19 -10.39
CA ALA A 629 -27.97 20.93 -10.87
C ALA A 629 -27.48 20.42 -12.23
N ASP A 630 -27.44 19.11 -12.44
CA ASP A 630 -26.89 18.48 -13.65
C ASP A 630 -27.84 18.67 -14.83
N TRP A 631 -29.13 18.72 -14.53
CA TRP A 631 -30.20 18.97 -15.49
C TRP A 631 -30.45 20.45 -15.77
N THR A 632 -29.52 21.35 -15.40
CA THR A 632 -29.60 22.79 -15.64
C THR A 632 -28.53 23.27 -16.63
N SER A 633 -28.96 23.95 -17.69
CA SER A 633 -28.06 24.49 -18.71
C SER A 633 -27.11 25.59 -18.20
N SER A 634 -26.08 25.86 -18.99
CA SER A 634 -25.29 27.09 -18.90
C SER A 634 -26.15 28.33 -19.20
N SER A 635 -25.68 29.49 -18.74
CA SER A 635 -26.39 30.76 -18.93
C SER A 635 -26.12 31.37 -20.30
N LEU A 636 -27.18 31.72 -21.02
CA LEU A 636 -27.13 32.60 -22.19
C LEU A 636 -27.53 34.03 -21.80
N ILE A 637 -26.74 35.01 -22.23
CA ILE A 637 -27.06 36.44 -22.04
C ILE A 637 -27.83 36.96 -23.28
N LEU A 638 -29.11 37.26 -23.09
CA LEU A 638 -30.03 37.80 -24.10
C LEU A 638 -30.25 39.32 -23.89
N ASN A 639 -30.51 40.07 -24.97
CA ASN A 639 -30.50 41.54 -24.97
C ASN A 639 -31.88 42.21 -24.96
#